data_AF-A0A937FB42-F1
#
_entry.id   AF-A0A937FB42-F1
#
_cell.length_a   1.000
_cell.length_b   1.000
_cell.length_c   1.000
_cell.angle_alpha   90.00
_cell.angle_beta   90.00
_cell.angle_gamma   90.00
#
_symmetry.space_group_name_H-M   'P 1'
#
loop_
_entity.id
_entity.type
_entity.pdbx_description
1 polymer ?
#
loop_
_entity_poly.entity_id
_entity_poly.type
_entity_poly.pdbx_seq_one_letter_code
_entity_poly.pdbx_strand_id
1 'polypeptide(L)' 'MKDIEQVIKNVKATLAMEGLKVNQDIEDIGRKVLNGELTGDKAVEIIKEKYLYKECDEEIDLVKFERTEKYL' A
#
# COMPACT_ATOMS: atom_id res chain seq x y z
N MET A 1 -11.26 -9.19 13.92
CA MET A 1 -11.50 -7.80 13.46
C MET A 1 -10.77 -6.73 14.26
N LYS A 2 -10.61 -6.84 15.60
CA LYS A 2 -9.82 -5.86 16.39
C LYS A 2 -8.37 -5.71 15.91
N ASP A 3 -7.79 -6.78 15.37
CA ASP A 3 -6.38 -6.78 14.95
C ASP A 3 -6.14 -5.99 13.66
N ILE A 4 -7.09 -5.99 12.72
CA ILE A 4 -6.97 -5.26 11.45
C ILE A 4 -7.02 -3.76 11.69
N GLU A 5 -7.91 -3.28 12.55
CA GLU A 5 -7.95 -1.86 12.93
C GLU A 5 -6.65 -1.41 13.59
N GLN A 6 -6.07 -2.27 14.44
CA GLN A 6 -4.81 -1.95 15.11
C GLN A 6 -3.65 -1.90 14.11
N VAL A 7 -3.60 -2.83 13.13
CA VAL A 7 -2.62 -2.81 12.04
C VAL A 7 -2.75 -1.51 11.23
N ILE A 8 -3.97 -1.14 10.81
CA ILE A 8 -4.21 0.07 10.04
C ILE A 8 -3.82 1.31 10.84
N LYS A 9 -4.19 1.37 12.12
CA LYS A 9 -3.81 2.47 13.01
C LYS A 9 -2.30 2.62 13.13
N ASN A 10 -1.57 1.51 13.27
CA ASN A 10 -0.11 1.51 13.39
C ASN A 10 0.54 1.98 12.08
N VAL A 11 0.09 1.46 10.93
CA VAL A 11 0.59 1.89 9.61
C VAL A 11 0.37 3.39 9.40
N LYS A 12 -0.84 3.90 9.71
CA LYS A 12 -1.14 5.34 9.63
C LYS A 12 -0.26 6.17 10.55
N ALA A 13 0.02 5.70 11.76
CA ALA A 13 0.90 6.38 12.69
C ALA A 13 2.34 6.46 12.15
N THR A 14 2.87 5.35 11.63
CA THR A 14 4.22 5.32 11.02
C THR A 14 4.31 6.29 9.84
N LEU A 15 3.35 6.27 8.92
CA LEU A 15 3.34 7.17 7.77
C LEU A 15 3.20 8.64 8.18
N ALA A 16 2.39 8.93 9.20
CA ALA A 16 2.26 10.28 9.74
C ALA A 16 3.57 10.80 10.35
N MET A 17 4.40 9.94 10.95
CA MET A 17 5.73 10.32 11.45
C MET A 17 6.67 10.75 10.31
N GLU A 18 6.45 10.21 9.10
CA GLU A 18 7.18 10.60 7.88
C GLU A 18 6.51 11.78 7.15
N GLY A 19 5.46 12.38 7.72
CA GLY A 19 4.69 13.46 7.09
C GLY A 19 3.77 13.01 5.97
N LEU A 20 3.58 11.69 5.79
CA LEU A 20 2.72 11.11 4.76
C LEU A 20 1.30 10.91 5.29
N LYS A 21 0.30 11.30 4.49
CA LYS A 21 -1.12 11.12 4.82
C LYS A 21 -1.72 10.04 3.94
N VAL A 22 -2.32 9.03 4.57
CA VAL A 22 -3.05 7.96 3.87
C VAL A 22 -4.41 8.48 3.41
N ASN A 23 -4.72 8.28 2.12
CA ASN A 23 -6.05 8.52 1.55
C ASN A 23 -7.02 7.43 2.02
N GLN A 24 -8.26 7.80 2.33
CA GLN A 24 -9.33 6.86 2.72
C GLN A 24 -9.50 5.73 1.69
N ASP A 25 -9.40 6.04 0.39
CA ASP A 25 -9.51 5.04 -0.66
C ASP A 25 -8.43 3.95 -0.57
N ILE A 26 -7.19 4.34 -0.22
CA ILE A 26 -6.06 3.42 -0.05
C ILE A 26 -6.22 2.61 1.24
N GLU A 27 -6.74 3.24 2.30
CA GLU A 27 -7.07 2.55 3.54
C GLU A 27 -8.12 1.46 3.31
N ASP A 28 -9.17 1.75 2.54
CA ASP A 28 -10.24 0.80 2.23
C ASP A 28 -9.74 -0.38 1.38
N ILE A 29 -8.80 -0.14 0.46
CA ILE A 29 -8.11 -1.20 -0.29
C ILE A 29 -7.27 -2.06 0.68
N GLY A 30 -6.52 -1.43 1.59
CA GLY A 30 -5.74 -2.13 2.61
C GLY A 30 -6.61 -3.04 3.49
N ARG A 31 -7.82 -2.59 3.86
CA ARG A 31 -8.80 -3.40 4.60
C ARG A 31 -9.20 -4.66 3.85
N LYS A 32 -9.51 -4.54 2.55
CA LYS A 32 -9.86 -5.69 1.71
C LYS A 32 -8.73 -6.72 1.61
N VAL A 33 -7.48 -6.26 1.57
CA VAL A 33 -6.31 -7.16 1.59
C VAL A 33 -6.20 -7.89 2.92
N LEU A 34 -6.31 -7.17 4.04
CA LEU A 34 -6.21 -7.76 5.37
C LEU A 34 -7.37 -8.70 5.71
N ASN A 35 -8.54 -8.50 5.11
CA ASN A 35 -9.69 -9.40 5.19
C ASN A 35 -9.60 -10.62 4.25
N GLY A 36 -8.62 -10.65 3.34
CA GLY A 36 -8.51 -11.70 2.32
C GLY A 36 -9.52 -11.59 1.17
N GLU A 37 -10.23 -10.46 1.07
CA GLU A 37 -11.16 -10.15 -0.04
C GLU A 37 -10.41 -9.77 -1.33
N LEU A 38 -9.15 -9.35 -1.19
CA LEU A 38 -8.29 -8.91 -2.28
C LEU A 38 -6.85 -9.39 -2.05
N THR A 39 -6.15 -9.79 -3.10
CA THR A 39 -4.72 -10.11 -2.99
C THR A 39 -3.88 -8.84 -3.02
N GLY A 40 -2.69 -8.88 -2.42
CA GLY A 40 -1.75 -7.76 -2.44
C GLY A 40 -1.43 -7.30 -3.87
N ASP A 41 -1.18 -8.24 -4.79
CA ASP A 41 -0.84 -7.91 -6.18
C ASP A 41 -1.98 -7.16 -6.89
N LYS A 42 -3.23 -7.61 -6.73
CA LYS A 42 -4.40 -6.93 -7.31
C LYS A 42 -4.65 -5.57 -6.67
N ALA A 43 -4.38 -5.43 -5.37
CA ALA A 43 -4.46 -4.13 -4.69
C ALA A 43 -3.45 -3.14 -5.27
N VAL A 44 -2.22 -3.58 -5.54
CA VAL A 44 -1.20 -2.76 -6.19
C VAL A 44 -1.63 -2.38 -7.61
N GLU A 45 -2.17 -3.31 -8.40
CA GLU A 45 -2.70 -3.01 -9.74
C GLU A 45 -3.80 -1.94 -9.69
N ILE A 46 -4.79 -2.07 -8.80
CA ILE A 46 -5.88 -1.09 -8.65
C ILE A 46 -5.34 0.29 -8.26
N ILE A 47 -4.39 0.34 -7.32
CA ILE A 47 -3.77 1.61 -6.90
C ILE A 47 -3.00 2.21 -8.08
N LYS A 48 -2.26 1.39 -8.83
CA LYS A 48 -1.54 1.86 -10.01
C LYS A 48 -2.50 2.41 -11.05
N GLU A 49 -3.53 1.67 -11.44
CA GLU A 49 -4.51 2.15 -12.42
C GLU A 49 -5.20 3.45 -11.98
N LYS A 50 -5.51 3.60 -10.69
CA LYS A 50 -6.21 4.79 -10.19
C LYS A 50 -5.30 6.02 -10.06
N TYR A 51 -4.02 5.85 -9.77
CA TYR A 51 -3.11 6.95 -9.44
C TYR A 51 -1.97 7.16 -10.45
N LEU A 52 -1.54 6.16 -11.23
CA LEU A 52 -0.58 6.36 -12.34
C LEU A 52 -1.25 6.93 -13.60
N TYR A 53 -2.57 6.76 -13.79
CA TYR A 53 -3.25 7.36 -14.95
C TYR A 53 -3.47 8.88 -14.82
N LYS A 54 -2.97 9.51 -13.76
CA LYS A 54 -3.13 10.95 -13.54
C LYS A 54 -1.93 11.82 -13.87
N GLU A 55 -0.77 11.26 -14.20
CA GLU A 55 0.37 12.02 -14.73
C GLU A 55 1.41 11.04 -15.28
N CYS A 56 1.28 10.67 -16.55
CA CYS A 56 2.45 10.26 -17.34
C CYS A 56 2.84 11.44 -18.22
N ASP A 57 3.59 12.38 -17.62
CA ASP A 57 4.68 13.07 -18.32
C ASP A 57 6.02 12.92 -17.57
N GLU A 58 6.09 12.20 -16.44
CA GLU A 58 7.37 11.91 -15.79
C GLU A 58 7.52 10.42 -15.43
N GLU A 59 8.58 9.83 -15.99
CA GLU A 59 9.03 8.45 -15.84
C GLU A 59 9.33 8.15 -14.36
N ILE A 60 8.46 7.40 -13.68
CA ILE A 60 8.77 6.87 -12.35
C ILE A 60 9.66 5.65 -12.52
N ASP A 61 10.94 5.83 -12.21
CA ASP A 61 11.96 4.78 -12.19
C ASP A 61 11.59 3.73 -11.12
N LEU A 62 11.11 2.57 -11.56
CA LEU A 62 10.70 1.47 -10.70
C LEU A 62 11.95 0.84 -10.07
N VAL A 63 12.33 1.30 -8.89
CA VAL A 63 13.35 0.64 -8.07
C VAL A 63 12.89 -0.78 -7.78
N LYS A 64 13.56 -1.75 -8.41
CA LYS A 64 13.37 -3.18 -8.20
C LYS A 64 13.72 -3.51 -6.75
N PHE A 65 12.71 -3.70 -5.91
CA PHE A 65 12.89 -4.30 -4.58
C PHE A 65 13.20 -5.78 -4.74
N GLU A 66 14.48 -6.13 -4.88
CA GLU A 66 14.94 -7.52 -4.77
C GLU A 66 14.89 -7.95 -3.31
N ARG A 67 13.89 -8.78 -2.98
CA ARG A 67 13.77 -9.45 -1.68
C ARG A 67 14.91 -10.46 -1.53
N THR A 68 15.96 -10.07 -0.82
CA THR A 68 17.05 -10.99 -0.45
C THR A 68 16.63 -11.75 0.81
N GLU A 69 16.07 -12.95 0.65
CA GLU A 69 15.94 -13.90 1.76
C GLU A 69 17.30 -14.55 2.01
N LYS A 70 17.96 -14.15 3.09
CA LYS A 70 19.14 -14.84 3.62
C LYS A 70 18.70 -15.57 4.88
N TYR A 71 18.34 -16.85 4.75
CA TYR A 71 18.14 -17.73 5.90
C TYR A 71 19.53 -18.13 6.44
N LEU A 72 19.74 -17.84 7.73
CA LEU A 72 20.91 -18.25 8.54
C LEU A 72 20.90 -19.75 8.81
#